data_AF-A0A1F8S8R6-F1
#
_entry.id   AF-A0A1F8S8R6-F1
#
_cell.length_a   1.000
_cell.length_b   1.000
_cell.length_c   1.000
_cell.angle_alpha   90.00
_cell.angle_beta   90.00
_cell.angle_gamma   90.00
#
_symmetry.space_group_name_H-M   'P 1'
#
loop_
_entity.id
_entity.type
_entity.pdbx_description
1 polymer ?
#
loop_
_entity_poly.entity_id
_entity_poly.type
_entity_poly.pdbx_seq_one_letter_code
_entity_poly.pdbx_strand_id
1 'polypeptide(L)'
;MFATVRAMPGPIRVFLVYAFVILAGIGVSLRFVVDLAISAPVSPPGIVVMVLLAYTIFTITLVLQRKEAGRGFALGLSSLTVPPIPWAIVVGQPILAIFLTALALILIRGLRRPEVAAYLIEP
;
A
#
# COMPACT_ATOMS: atom_id res chain seq x y z
N MET A 1 -13.04 -16.02 -11.02
CA MET A 1 -12.00 -15.39 -10.16
C MET A 1 -10.58 -15.55 -10.73
N PHE A 2 -10.07 -16.76 -10.94
CA PHE A 2 -8.69 -16.96 -11.45
C PHE A 2 -8.39 -16.33 -12.82
N ALA A 3 -9.36 -16.35 -13.75
CA ALA A 3 -9.22 -15.68 -15.05
C ALA A 3 -9.07 -14.16 -14.92
N THR A 4 -9.81 -13.54 -14.00
CA THR A 4 -9.74 -12.10 -13.70
C THR A 4 -8.38 -11.70 -13.15
N VAL A 5 -7.83 -12.50 -12.22
CA VAL A 5 -6.48 -12.26 -11.65
C VAL A 5 -5.40 -12.44 -12.72
N ARG A 6 -5.56 -13.41 -13.63
CA ARG A 6 -4.60 -13.65 -14.72
C ARG A 6 -4.58 -12.53 -15.76
N ALA A 7 -5.71 -11.86 -15.96
CA ALA A 7 -5.83 -10.69 -16.83
C ALA A 7 -5.22 -9.40 -16.23
N MET A 8 -4.91 -9.38 -14.93
CA MET A 8 -4.30 -8.22 -14.29
C MET A 8 -2.82 -8.06 -14.71
N PRO A 9 -2.39 -6.84 -15.06
CA PRO A 9 -0.98 -6.51 -15.22
C PRO A 9 -0.16 -6.99 -14.01
N GLY A 10 1.04 -7.51 -14.26
CA GLY A 10 1.95 -7.96 -13.21
C GLY A 10 2.13 -6.93 -12.08
N PRO A 11 2.39 -5.64 -12.39
CA PRO A 11 2.55 -4.61 -11.37
C PRO A 11 1.34 -4.42 -10.46
N ILE A 12 0.12 -4.53 -11.00
CA ILE A 12 -1.12 -4.41 -10.21
C ILE A 12 -1.23 -5.56 -9.21
N ARG A 13 -0.88 -6.79 -9.63
CA ARG A 13 -0.88 -7.94 -8.72
C ARG A 13 0.11 -7.75 -7.57
N VAL A 14 1.32 -7.30 -7.87
CA VAL A 14 2.34 -7.02 -6.84
C VAL A 14 1.85 -5.92 -5.89
N PHE A 15 1.27 -4.85 -6.42
CA PHE A 15 0.66 -3.79 -5.61
C PHE A 15 -0.46 -4.32 -4.70
N LEU A 16 -1.37 -5.14 -5.22
CA LEU A 16 -2.47 -5.69 -4.42
C LEU A 16 -1.94 -6.58 -3.29
N VAL A 17 -0.95 -7.43 -3.55
CA VAL A 17 -0.27 -8.22 -2.50
C VAL A 17 0.29 -7.30 -1.41
N TYR A 18 1.03 -6.25 -1.81
CA TYR A 18 1.55 -5.25 -0.88
C TYR A 18 0.45 -4.56 -0.06
N ALA A 19 -0.65 -4.14 -0.71
CA ALA A 19 -1.76 -3.48 -0.04
C ALA A 19 -2.49 -4.42 0.94
N PHE A 20 -2.64 -5.70 0.60
CA PHE A 20 -3.18 -6.70 1.52
C PHE A 20 -2.25 -6.99 2.70
N VAL A 21 -0.93 -6.95 2.50
CA VAL A 21 0.04 -7.05 3.61
C VAL A 21 -0.09 -5.87 4.56
N ILE A 22 -0.25 -4.64 4.04
CA ILE A 22 -0.54 -3.46 4.88
C ILE A 22 -1.84 -3.67 5.65
N LEU A 23 -2.92 -4.07 4.97
CA LEU A 23 -4.22 -4.27 5.60
C LEU A 23 -4.17 -5.34 6.70
N ALA A 24 -3.46 -6.43 6.47
CA ALA A 24 -3.22 -7.47 7.49
C ALA A 24 -2.42 -6.93 8.68
N GLY A 25 -1.37 -6.13 8.43
CA GLY A 25 -0.61 -5.46 9.48
C GLY A 25 -1.48 -4.53 10.32
N ILE A 26 -2.36 -3.76 9.69
CA ILE A 26 -3.35 -2.93 10.40
C ILE A 26 -4.29 -3.81 11.23
N GLY A 27 -4.82 -4.89 10.64
CA GLY A 27 -5.67 -5.87 11.31
C GLY A 27 -5.04 -6.43 12.60
N VAL A 28 -3.76 -6.80 12.56
CA VAL A 28 -2.99 -7.25 13.73
C VAL A 28 -2.85 -6.13 14.78
N SER A 29 -2.69 -4.89 14.34
CA SER A 29 -2.56 -3.73 15.24
C SER A 29 -3.88 -3.23 15.84
N LEU A 30 -5.05 -3.74 15.41
CA LEU A 30 -6.36 -3.19 15.79
C LEU A 30 -6.56 -3.13 17.30
N ARG A 31 -6.13 -4.14 18.04
CA ARG A 31 -6.26 -4.15 19.51
C ARG A 31 -5.58 -2.94 20.15
N PHE A 32 -4.33 -2.69 19.78
CA PHE A 32 -3.57 -1.54 20.29
C PHE A 32 -4.26 -0.22 19.94
N VAL A 33 -4.79 -0.11 18.73
CA VAL A 33 -5.47 1.11 18.25
C VAL A 33 -6.79 1.34 19.00
N VAL A 34 -7.54 0.27 19.29
CA VAL A 34 -8.76 0.33 20.11
C VAL A 34 -8.45 0.72 21.54
N ASP A 35 -7.44 0.12 22.15
CA ASP A 35 -7.00 0.45 23.52
C ASP A 35 -6.57 1.93 23.60
N LEU A 36 -5.85 2.41 22.58
CA LEU A 36 -5.46 3.81 22.47
C LEU A 36 -6.67 4.74 22.31
N ALA A 37 -7.69 4.34 21.54
CA ALA A 37 -8.91 5.12 21.36
C ALA A 37 -9.78 5.20 22.63
N ILE A 38 -9.78 4.15 23.47
CA ILE A 38 -10.48 4.15 24.77
C ILE A 38 -9.83 5.14 25.73
N SER A 39 -8.50 5.13 25.81
CA SER A 39 -7.73 5.97 26.74
C SER A 39 -7.59 7.42 26.25
N ALA A 40 -7.47 7.62 24.94
CA ALA A 40 -7.38 8.92 24.28
C ALA A 40 -8.21 8.89 22.98
N PRO A 41 -9.44 9.44 22.99
CA PRO A 41 -10.35 9.39 21.85
C PRO A 41 -9.76 9.95 20.55
N VAL A 42 -8.85 10.92 20.67
CA VAL A 42 -8.08 11.47 19.55
C VAL A 42 -6.61 11.40 19.89
N SER A 43 -5.85 10.62 19.11
CA SER A 43 -4.40 10.48 19.27
C SER A 43 -3.71 10.52 17.90
N PRO A 44 -2.49 11.10 17.78
CA PRO A 44 -1.79 11.13 16.51
C PRO A 44 -1.57 9.73 15.88
N PRO A 45 -1.15 8.68 16.63
CA PRO A 45 -1.02 7.34 16.07
C PRO A 45 -2.36 6.76 15.60
N GLY A 46 -3.44 6.98 16.37
CA GLY A 46 -4.79 6.53 15.99
C GLY A 46 -5.25 7.16 14.68
N ILE A 47 -5.06 8.48 14.51
CA ILE A 47 -5.39 9.20 13.27
C ILE A 47 -4.62 8.61 12.09
N VAL A 48 -3.31 8.41 12.25
CA VAL A 48 -2.46 7.84 11.17
C VAL A 48 -2.96 6.47 10.75
N VAL A 49 -3.27 5.58 11.70
CA VAL A 49 -3.78 4.23 11.39
C VAL A 49 -5.15 4.29 10.72
N MET A 50 -6.07 5.14 11.19
CA MET A 50 -7.40 5.27 10.59
C MET A 50 -7.32 5.81 9.16
N VAL A 51 -6.49 6.83 8.92
CA VAL A 51 -6.25 7.36 7.57
C VAL A 51 -5.60 6.28 6.70
N LEU A 52 -4.60 5.56 7.20
CA LEU A 52 -3.94 4.50 6.44
C LEU A 52 -4.90 3.36 6.10
N LEU A 53 -5.77 2.95 7.03
CA LEU A 53 -6.80 1.93 6.80
C LEU A 53 -7.77 2.37 5.71
N ALA A 54 -8.34 3.57 5.84
CA ALA A 54 -9.28 4.12 4.87
C ALA A 54 -8.62 4.26 3.49
N TYR A 55 -7.42 4.85 3.43
CA TYR A 55 -6.66 5.02 2.21
C TYR A 55 -6.33 3.68 1.54
N THR A 56 -5.93 2.67 2.32
CA THR A 56 -5.61 1.33 1.81
C THR A 56 -6.84 0.64 1.22
N ILE A 57 -7.94 0.57 1.98
CA ILE A 57 -9.18 -0.07 1.49
C ILE A 57 -9.71 0.65 0.26
N PHE A 58 -9.78 1.98 0.29
CA PHE A 58 -10.25 2.79 -0.83
C PHE A 58 -9.36 2.63 -2.08
N THR A 59 -8.04 2.57 -1.90
CA THR A 59 -7.13 2.35 -3.03
C THR A 59 -7.32 0.96 -3.62
N ILE A 60 -7.46 -0.07 -2.78
CA ILE A 60 -7.73 -1.44 -3.23
C ILE A 60 -9.04 -1.47 -4.03
N THR A 61 -10.11 -0.84 -3.55
CA THR A 61 -11.38 -0.83 -4.28
C THR A 61 -11.27 -0.12 -5.62
N LEU A 62 -10.63 1.05 -5.70
CA LEU A 62 -10.44 1.75 -6.97
C LEU A 62 -9.64 0.91 -7.98
N VAL A 63 -8.59 0.22 -7.53
CA VAL A 63 -7.75 -0.63 -8.38
C VAL A 63 -8.53 -1.87 -8.85
N LEU A 64 -9.30 -2.50 -7.97
CA LEU A 64 -10.13 -3.66 -8.32
C LEU A 64 -11.32 -3.27 -9.23
N GLN A 65 -11.87 -2.08 -9.04
CA GLN A 65 -12.90 -1.49 -9.89
C GLN A 65 -12.34 -0.84 -11.17
N ARG A 66 -11.02 -0.94 -11.38
CA ARG A 66 -10.31 -0.47 -12.57
C ARG A 66 -10.52 1.01 -12.89
N LYS A 67 -10.69 1.83 -11.84
CA LYS A 67 -10.84 3.29 -11.94
C LYS A 67 -9.48 3.94 -12.18
N GLU A 68 -9.44 4.92 -13.09
CA GLU A 68 -8.22 5.66 -13.45
C GLU A 68 -7.55 6.32 -12.23
N ALA A 69 -8.35 6.92 -11.35
CA ALA A 69 -7.88 7.52 -10.12
C ALA A 69 -7.07 6.54 -9.24
N GLY A 70 -7.39 5.24 -9.31
CA GLY A 70 -6.71 4.19 -8.55
C GLY A 70 -5.20 4.15 -8.78
N ARG A 71 -4.70 4.57 -9.94
CA ARG A 71 -3.25 4.61 -10.22
C ARG A 71 -2.53 5.62 -9.33
N GLY A 72 -3.09 6.81 -9.19
CA GLY A 72 -2.52 7.87 -8.35
C GLY A 72 -2.49 7.47 -6.89
N PHE A 73 -3.61 6.92 -6.40
CA PHE A 73 -3.71 6.41 -5.03
C PHE A 73 -2.75 5.23 -4.77
N ALA A 74 -2.61 4.31 -5.73
CA ALA A 74 -1.67 3.18 -5.61
C ALA A 74 -0.21 3.65 -5.55
N LEU A 75 0.15 4.67 -6.33
CA LEU A 75 1.48 5.30 -6.25
C LEU A 75 1.69 5.98 -4.90
N GLY A 76 0.67 6.68 -4.38
CA GLY A 76 0.67 7.26 -3.04
C GLY A 76 0.91 6.22 -1.95
N LEU A 77 0.15 5.12 -1.94
CA LEU A 77 0.32 4.03 -0.97
C LEU A 77 1.70 3.35 -1.10
N SER A 78 2.21 3.21 -2.33
CA SER A 78 3.53 2.64 -2.60
C SER A 78 4.66 3.52 -2.06
N SER A 79 4.46 4.84 -1.95
CA SER A 79 5.47 5.75 -1.42
C SER A 79 5.81 5.50 0.06
N LEU A 80 4.92 4.83 0.81
CA LEU A 80 5.16 4.43 2.20
C LEU A 80 6.36 3.48 2.36
N THR A 81 6.80 2.82 1.29
CA THR A 81 8.01 1.99 1.30
C THR A 81 9.31 2.81 1.37
N VAL A 82 9.27 4.11 1.06
CA VAL A 82 10.46 4.97 0.95
C VAL A 82 10.97 5.50 2.30
N PRO A 83 10.15 6.11 3.18
CA PRO A 83 10.63 6.64 4.45
C PRO A 83 11.39 5.65 5.36
N PRO A 84 11.02 4.35 5.43
CA PRO A 84 11.76 3.40 6.25
C PRO A 84 13.16 3.03 5.74
N ILE A 85 13.51 3.36 4.48
CA ILE A 85 14.81 3.05 3.88
C ILE A 85 15.97 3.78 4.60
N PRO A 86 16.00 5.12 4.70
CA PRO A 86 17.07 5.81 5.42
C PRO A 86 17.12 5.40 6.89
N TRP A 87 15.97 5.15 7.52
CA TRP A 87 15.92 4.63 8.90
C TRP A 87 16.63 3.27 9.03
N ALA A 88 16.35 2.33 8.14
CA ALA A 88 16.99 1.02 8.14
C ALA A 88 18.51 1.10 7.94
N ILE A 89 18.99 2.05 7.14
CA ILE A 89 20.43 2.30 6.95
C ILE A 89 21.06 2.79 8.25
N VAL A 90 20.46 3.79 8.91
CA VAL A 90 20.97 4.40 10.14
C VAL A 90 21.04 3.40 11.29
N VAL A 91 20.06 2.49 11.40
CA VAL A 91 20.00 1.47 12.45
C VAL A 91 20.84 0.21 12.09
N GLY A 92 21.61 0.25 11.00
CA GLY A 92 22.53 -0.83 10.62
C GLY A 92 21.82 -2.10 10.12
N GLN A 93 20.67 -1.94 9.47
CA GLN A 93 19.86 -3.04 8.90
C GLN A 93 19.95 -3.04 7.35
N PRO A 94 21.11 -3.37 6.75
CA PRO A 94 21.32 -3.22 5.30
C PRO A 94 20.45 -4.16 4.47
N ILE A 95 20.16 -5.38 4.96
CA ILE A 95 19.30 -6.34 4.26
C ILE A 95 17.88 -5.79 4.12
N LEU A 96 17.33 -5.22 5.21
CA LEU A 96 16.02 -4.59 5.20
C LEU A 96 15.99 -3.38 4.26
N ALA A 97 17.02 -2.53 4.30
CA ALA A 97 17.13 -1.37 3.42
C ALA A 97 17.14 -1.76 1.93
N ILE A 98 17.90 -2.80 1.57
CA ILE A 98 17.95 -3.33 0.21
C ILE A 98 16.58 -3.88 -0.20
N PHE A 99 15.94 -4.67 0.66
CA PHE A 99 14.61 -5.22 0.39
C PHE A 99 13.57 -4.12 0.15
N LEU A 100 13.49 -3.12 1.03
CA LEU A 100 12.57 -1.99 0.91
C LEU A 100 12.84 -1.16 -0.34
N THR A 101 14.12 -0.94 -0.67
CA THR A 101 14.50 -0.25 -1.90
C THR A 101 14.05 -1.02 -3.14
N ALA A 102 14.29 -2.33 -3.18
CA ALA A 102 13.84 -3.17 -4.28
C ALA A 102 12.31 -3.15 -4.42
N LEU A 103 11.59 -3.29 -3.30
CA LEU A 103 10.13 -3.23 -3.27
C LEU A 103 9.61 -1.87 -3.77
N ALA A 104 10.19 -0.76 -3.29
CA ALA A 104 9.85 0.59 -3.72
C ALA A 104 10.04 0.77 -5.23
N LEU A 105 11.17 0.31 -5.77
CA LEU A 105 11.45 0.39 -7.21
C LEU A 105 10.48 -0.45 -8.03
N ILE A 106 10.17 -1.68 -7.60
CA ILE A 106 9.23 -2.57 -8.28
C ILE A 106 7.83 -1.95 -8.31
N LEU A 107 7.33 -1.44 -7.19
CA LEU A 107 6.01 -0.83 -7.10
C LEU A 107 5.93 0.46 -7.89
N ILE A 108 6.82 1.42 -7.64
CA ILE A 108 6.76 2.76 -8.23
C ILE A 108 7.00 2.70 -9.74
N ARG A 109 8.04 1.97 -10.19
CA ARG A 109 8.29 1.84 -11.64
C ARG A 109 7.22 0.98 -12.31
N GLY A 110 6.76 -0.09 -11.67
CA GLY A 110 5.73 -0.97 -12.19
C GLY A 110 4.41 -0.24 -12.43
N LEU A 111 3.92 0.51 -11.44
CA LEU A 111 2.66 1.26 -11.53
C LEU A 111 2.69 2.45 -12.51
N ARG A 112 3.89 2.92 -12.86
CA ARG A 112 4.07 3.96 -13.88
C ARG A 112 4.01 3.43 -15.32
N ARG A 113 4.02 2.12 -15.54
CA ARG A 113 3.98 1.55 -16.89
C ARG A 113 2.66 1.85 -17.62
N PRO A 114 2.69 2.00 -18.95
CA PRO A 114 1.49 2.28 -19.75
C PRO A 114 0.46 1.14 -19.68
N GLU A 115 0.89 -0.10 -19.50
CA GLU A 115 0.01 -1.27 -19.31
C GLU A 115 -0.92 -1.13 -18.10
N VAL A 116 -0.46 -0.47 -17.03
CA VAL A 116 -1.26 -0.22 -15.82
C VAL A 116 -2.28 0.88 -16.09
N ALA A 117 -1.86 1.93 -16.81
CA ALA A 117 -2.77 3.00 -17.21
C ALA A 117 -3.89 2.45 -18.11
N ALA A 118 -3.56 1.66 -19.12
CA ALA A 118 -4.52 1.04 -20.04
C ALA A 118 -5.47 0.05 -19.33
N TYR A 119 -5.04 -0.57 -18.24
CA TYR A 119 -5.91 -1.45 -17.45
C TYR A 119 -6.93 -0.67 -16.61
N LEU A 120 -6.54 0.50 -16.10
CA LEU A 120 -7.32 1.36 -15.19
C LEU A 120 -8.06 2.47 -15.98
N ILE A 121 -8.92 2.09 -16.92
CA ILE A 121 -9.66 3.04 -17.78
C ILE A 121 -11.18 2.89 -17.67
N GLU A 122 -11.67 2.07 -16.74
CA GLU A 122 -13.10 1.78 -16.64
C GLU A 122 -13.80 2.99 -15.99
N PRO A 123 -14.79 3.63 -16.67
CA PRO A 123 -15.45 4.85 -16.21
C PRO A 123 -16.25 4.61 -14.94
#